data_AF-A0A6A6K197-F1
#
_entry.id   AF-A0A6A6K197-F1
#
_cell.length_a   1.000
_cell.length_b   1.000
_cell.length_c   1.000
_cell.angle_alpha   90.00
_cell.angle_beta   90.00
_cell.angle_gamma   90.00
#
_symmetry.space_group_name_H-M   'P 1'
#
loop_
_entity.id
_entity.type
_entity.pdbx_description
1 polymer ?
#
loop_
_entity_poly.entity_id
_entity_poly.type
_entity_poly.pdbx_seq_one_letter_code
_entity_poly.pdbx_strand_id
1 'polypeptide(L)'
;MALSMVVVAVAMAAEVIGGLASNSLALLSDAGHMLTDLVALTLSWLAYKFAAKESDACRSYGYHRFQVMAAFVNGVSLFVVAILIVCESAKRFIYPVEVHWQIMLMVALLGLVANVTVLVILYRKNEHNLNIKSAVLHVLGDLLSSVAAVVSSIVIMLSGWQIVDPLLSVFASIMMFCSAFKIVKSSGNILLEGKPENIDIEEVKDSILSNIPAVIDVHHVHLWSLTNNYPIMTMHVKVPTPLISNEAHSALLISIKKLLNEKFGIPHVTIEITTGSIALHILPRRVLMYKRYTDVGCVLAVCLAFISLVSLGGFTTRFETCSNHQEICGFIESLKTRVYSIVSKGGETVDTLLEEVVNGALDLNGIAKFAMGSHWKTANPLQRERFVGTYGRYIRGVYIRQLRMHAFHVMRIMSVRLVDDGTYAVRVRLARRGYSDDFIVIEFHVVDGGKLGICDMKINNFISTAITQRSIVDDIIKKYGIDGAISHFEIENEKAPMNSIGGLRPQTAGATS
;
A
#
# COMPACT_ATOMS: atom_id res chain seq x y z
N MET A 1 -18.03 -25.10 -8.78
CA MET A 1 -16.96 -24.32 -8.09
C MET A 1 -15.97 -25.25 -7.40
N ALA A 2 -16.34 -25.99 -6.36
CA ALA A 2 -15.41 -26.91 -5.66
C ALA A 2 -14.76 -27.93 -6.60
N LEU A 3 -15.56 -28.61 -7.45
CA LEU A 3 -15.03 -29.53 -8.46
C LEU A 3 -14.04 -28.86 -9.43
N SER A 4 -14.37 -27.66 -9.92
CA SER A 4 -13.50 -26.88 -10.81
C SER A 4 -12.17 -26.51 -10.12
N MET A 5 -12.21 -26.10 -8.85
CA MET A 5 -11.00 -25.80 -8.06
C MET A 5 -10.12 -27.04 -7.91
N VAL A 6 -10.69 -28.21 -7.67
CA VAL A 6 -9.93 -29.47 -7.57
C VAL A 6 -9.28 -29.82 -8.91
N VAL A 7 -10.02 -29.72 -10.01
CA VAL A 7 -9.48 -29.99 -11.37
C VAL A 7 -8.33 -29.06 -11.69
N VAL A 8 -8.49 -27.74 -11.49
CA VAL A 8 -7.45 -26.73 -11.72
C VAL A 8 -6.24 -26.97 -10.81
N ALA A 9 -6.44 -27.27 -9.53
CA ALA A 9 -5.34 -27.54 -8.61
C ALA A 9 -4.53 -28.79 -8.98
N VAL A 10 -5.20 -29.86 -9.44
CA VAL A 10 -4.54 -31.10 -9.88
C VAL A 10 -3.78 -30.86 -11.18
N ALA A 11 -4.37 -30.17 -12.16
CA ALA A 11 -3.71 -29.81 -13.40
C ALA A 11 -2.48 -28.92 -13.15
N MET A 12 -2.64 -27.87 -12.34
CA MET A 12 -1.55 -26.99 -11.92
C MET A 12 -0.41 -27.78 -11.25
N ALA A 13 -0.72 -28.72 -10.33
CA ALA A 13 0.30 -29.54 -9.70
C ALA A 13 1.05 -30.42 -10.71
N ALA A 14 0.33 -31.01 -11.67
CA ALA A 14 0.93 -31.79 -12.74
C ALA A 14 1.85 -30.93 -13.63
N GLU A 15 1.47 -29.69 -13.94
CA GLU A 15 2.28 -28.76 -14.73
C GLU A 15 3.49 -28.21 -13.97
N VAL A 16 3.39 -27.94 -12.67
CA VAL A 16 4.56 -27.58 -11.84
C VAL A 16 5.56 -28.72 -11.83
N ILE A 17 5.09 -29.94 -11.53
CA ILE A 17 5.96 -31.14 -11.49
C ILE A 17 6.54 -31.40 -12.88
N GLY A 18 5.71 -31.33 -13.92
CA GLY A 18 6.11 -31.52 -15.32
C GLY A 18 7.11 -30.48 -15.81
N GLY A 19 6.90 -29.20 -15.47
CA GLY A 19 7.79 -28.11 -15.83
C GLY A 19 9.15 -28.22 -15.16
N LEU A 20 9.18 -28.56 -13.87
CA LEU A 20 10.44 -28.83 -13.16
C LEU A 20 11.15 -30.08 -13.71
N ALA A 21 10.42 -31.17 -13.94
CA ALA A 21 11.00 -32.43 -14.43
C ALA A 21 11.46 -32.34 -15.90
N SER A 22 10.80 -31.52 -16.72
CA SER A 22 11.17 -31.30 -18.12
C SER A 22 12.15 -30.17 -18.32
N ASN A 23 12.47 -29.40 -17.28
CA ASN A 23 13.08 -28.08 -17.36
C ASN A 23 12.31 -27.10 -18.28
N SER A 24 11.03 -27.26 -18.57
CA SER A 24 10.29 -26.34 -19.46
C SER A 24 9.80 -25.08 -18.74
N LEU A 25 10.13 -23.90 -19.28
CA LEU A 25 9.53 -22.64 -18.82
C LEU A 25 8.11 -22.46 -19.31
N ALA A 26 7.73 -23.05 -20.45
CA ALA A 26 6.38 -22.91 -20.98
C ALA A 26 5.36 -23.58 -20.05
N LEU A 27 5.69 -24.77 -19.52
CA LEU A 27 4.87 -25.45 -18.51
C LEU A 27 4.84 -24.70 -17.17
N LEU A 28 5.97 -24.14 -16.72
CA LEU A 28 5.99 -23.33 -15.50
C LEU A 28 5.20 -22.03 -15.66
N SER A 29 5.17 -21.46 -16.87
CA SER A 29 4.35 -20.29 -17.21
C SER A 29 2.87 -20.60 -17.12
N ASP A 30 2.43 -21.71 -17.72
CA ASP A 30 1.04 -22.17 -17.67
C ASP A 30 0.61 -22.45 -16.22
N ALA A 31 1.44 -23.20 -15.48
CA ALA A 31 1.21 -23.48 -14.06
C ALA A 31 1.12 -22.21 -13.21
N GLY A 32 1.96 -21.21 -13.49
CA GLY A 32 1.95 -19.92 -12.82
C GLY A 32 0.65 -19.15 -13.05
N HIS A 33 0.10 -19.20 -14.27
CA HIS A 33 -1.21 -18.65 -14.57
C HIS A 33 -2.31 -19.39 -13.80
N MET A 34 -2.34 -20.72 -13.89
CA MET A 34 -3.33 -21.56 -13.20
C MET A 34 -3.32 -21.39 -11.68
N LEU A 35 -2.15 -21.18 -11.07
CA LEU A 35 -2.02 -20.89 -9.64
C LEU A 35 -2.76 -19.59 -9.26
N THR A 36 -2.58 -18.54 -10.05
CA THR A 36 -3.23 -17.26 -9.80
C THR A 36 -4.74 -17.35 -10.01
N ASP A 37 -5.21 -18.16 -10.96
CA ASP A 37 -6.64 -18.41 -11.14
C ASP A 37 -7.23 -19.22 -9.98
N LEU A 38 -6.49 -20.23 -9.49
CA LEU A 38 -6.88 -20.98 -8.30
C LEU A 38 -6.99 -20.06 -7.07
N VAL A 39 -6.04 -19.15 -6.88
CA VAL A 39 -6.09 -18.14 -5.81
C VAL A 39 -7.29 -17.23 -5.98
N ALA A 40 -7.54 -16.71 -7.19
CA ALA A 40 -8.69 -15.86 -7.48
C ALA A 40 -10.03 -16.56 -7.24
N LEU A 41 -10.17 -17.83 -7.65
CA LEU A 41 -11.35 -18.65 -7.43
C LEU A 41 -11.56 -18.94 -5.93
N THR A 42 -10.49 -19.25 -5.21
CA THR A 42 -10.53 -19.50 -3.77
C THR A 42 -10.95 -18.24 -3.02
N LEU A 43 -10.35 -17.10 -3.34
CA LEU A 43 -10.70 -15.80 -2.74
C LEU A 43 -12.12 -15.37 -3.12
N SER A 44 -12.58 -15.65 -4.35
CA SER A 44 -13.96 -15.39 -4.76
C SER A 44 -14.96 -16.27 -4.02
N TRP A 45 -14.64 -17.55 -3.79
CA TRP A 45 -15.48 -18.45 -3.00
C TRP A 45 -15.52 -18.05 -1.52
N LEU A 46 -14.38 -17.66 -0.95
CA LEU A 46 -14.32 -17.09 0.41
C LEU A 46 -15.11 -15.79 0.48
N ALA A 47 -14.93 -14.89 -0.48
CA ALA A 47 -15.68 -13.64 -0.57
C ALA A 47 -17.18 -13.89 -0.69
N TYR A 48 -17.63 -14.88 -1.46
CA TYR A 48 -19.04 -15.27 -1.50
C TYR A 48 -19.54 -15.76 -0.13
N LYS A 49 -18.76 -16.57 0.58
CA LYS A 49 -19.09 -17.00 1.95
C LYS A 49 -19.13 -15.82 2.94
N PHE A 50 -18.24 -14.85 2.80
CA PHE A 50 -18.20 -13.66 3.66
C PHE A 50 -19.22 -12.58 3.25
N ALA A 51 -19.63 -12.53 1.98
CA ALA A 51 -20.64 -11.59 1.48
C ALA A 51 -22.04 -11.92 1.98
N ALA A 52 -22.28 -13.16 2.43
CA ALA A 52 -23.47 -13.53 3.18
C ALA A 52 -23.48 -12.98 4.62
N LYS A 53 -22.36 -12.41 5.10
CA LYS A 53 -22.27 -11.78 6.42
C LYS A 53 -22.71 -10.31 6.28
N GLU A 54 -23.76 -9.95 7.02
CA GLU A 54 -24.31 -8.60 7.07
C GLU A 54 -23.26 -7.57 7.52
N SER A 55 -23.50 -6.29 7.19
CA SER A 55 -22.69 -5.16 7.65
C SER A 55 -22.55 -5.17 9.17
N ASP A 56 -21.33 -5.00 9.69
CA ASP A 56 -21.10 -4.82 11.12
C ASP A 56 -20.83 -3.34 11.44
N ALA A 57 -20.81 -2.97 12.72
CA ALA A 57 -20.61 -1.59 13.16
C ALA A 57 -19.25 -0.99 12.73
N CYS A 58 -18.27 -1.83 12.38
CA CYS A 58 -16.95 -1.39 11.91
C CYS A 58 -16.87 -1.31 10.37
N ARG A 59 -17.78 -1.97 9.65
CA ARG A 59 -17.85 -2.04 8.18
C ARG A 59 -19.30 -1.79 7.75
N SER A 60 -19.68 -0.52 7.73
CA SER A 60 -21.05 -0.08 7.43
C SER A 60 -21.54 -0.48 6.03
N TYR A 61 -20.61 -0.63 5.08
CA TYR A 61 -20.90 -1.14 3.72
C TYR A 61 -20.61 -2.65 3.57
N GLY A 62 -20.35 -3.37 4.66
CA GLY A 62 -20.00 -4.79 4.63
C GLY A 62 -18.62 -5.09 4.05
N TYR A 63 -18.43 -6.33 3.58
CA TYR A 63 -17.13 -6.87 3.18
C TYR A 63 -16.88 -6.86 1.65
N HIS A 64 -17.66 -6.10 0.89
CA HIS A 64 -17.61 -6.09 -0.58
C HIS A 64 -16.23 -5.77 -1.17
N ARG A 65 -15.46 -4.86 -0.54
CA ARG A 65 -14.12 -4.47 -1.01
C ARG A 65 -13.06 -5.58 -0.84
N PHE A 66 -13.33 -6.64 -0.07
CA PHE A 66 -12.39 -7.76 0.08
C PHE A 66 -12.14 -8.49 -1.24
N GLN A 67 -13.19 -8.65 -2.05
CA GLN A 67 -13.08 -9.25 -3.39
C GLN A 67 -12.17 -8.42 -4.31
N VAL A 68 -12.27 -7.09 -4.20
CA VAL A 68 -11.45 -6.15 -4.99
C VAL A 68 -9.99 -6.24 -4.56
N MET A 69 -9.72 -6.28 -3.25
CA MET A 69 -8.37 -6.45 -2.72
C MET A 69 -7.75 -7.78 -3.17
N ALA A 70 -8.52 -8.86 -3.11
CA ALA A 70 -8.12 -10.17 -3.62
C ALA A 70 -7.75 -10.13 -5.11
N ALA A 71 -8.60 -9.51 -5.93
CA ALA A 71 -8.32 -9.35 -7.37
C ALA A 71 -7.06 -8.51 -7.63
N PHE A 72 -6.86 -7.44 -6.84
CA PHE A 72 -5.68 -6.59 -6.95
C PHE A 72 -4.40 -7.35 -6.62
N VAL A 73 -4.35 -8.04 -5.48
CA VAL A 73 -3.21 -8.87 -5.07
C VAL A 73 -2.94 -9.95 -6.11
N ASN A 74 -4.00 -10.62 -6.62
CA ASN A 74 -3.85 -11.64 -7.65
C ASN A 74 -3.25 -11.09 -8.96
N GLY A 75 -3.74 -9.94 -9.43
CA GLY A 75 -3.20 -9.28 -10.61
C GLY A 75 -1.73 -8.90 -10.43
N VAL A 76 -1.34 -8.45 -9.24
CA VAL A 76 0.07 -8.14 -8.94
C VAL A 76 0.92 -9.41 -8.87
N SER A 77 0.41 -10.51 -8.32
CA SER A 77 1.09 -11.82 -8.35
C SER A 77 1.36 -12.28 -9.78
N LEU A 78 0.39 -12.13 -10.71
CA LEU A 78 0.57 -12.43 -12.13
C LEU A 78 1.71 -11.61 -12.77
N PHE A 79 1.82 -10.32 -12.44
CA PHE A 79 2.94 -9.50 -12.90
C PHE A 79 4.29 -10.06 -12.45
N VAL A 80 4.40 -10.44 -11.19
CA VAL A 80 5.64 -11.00 -10.64
C VAL A 80 6.01 -12.30 -11.35
N VAL A 81 5.06 -13.23 -11.49
CA VAL A 81 5.29 -14.49 -12.19
C VAL A 81 5.71 -14.26 -13.65
N ALA A 82 5.02 -13.40 -14.38
CA ALA A 82 5.37 -13.07 -15.76
C ALA A 82 6.79 -12.48 -15.89
N ILE A 83 7.18 -11.58 -14.97
CA ILE A 83 8.54 -11.01 -14.97
C ILE A 83 9.59 -12.07 -14.67
N LEU A 84 9.34 -12.96 -13.70
CA LEU A 84 10.26 -14.06 -13.38
C LEU A 84 10.48 -14.96 -14.60
N ILE A 85 9.43 -15.31 -15.34
CA ILE A 85 9.52 -16.14 -16.55
C ILE A 85 10.27 -15.41 -17.65
N VAL A 86 10.01 -14.12 -17.87
CA VAL A 86 10.76 -13.32 -18.86
C VAL A 86 12.25 -13.24 -18.51
N CYS A 87 12.58 -12.99 -17.23
CA CYS A 87 13.96 -12.99 -16.75
C CYS A 87 14.64 -14.34 -16.94
N GLU A 88 13.98 -15.44 -16.61
CA GLU A 88 14.54 -16.78 -16.78
C GLU A 88 14.65 -17.17 -18.26
N SER A 89 13.68 -16.77 -19.08
CA SER A 89 13.74 -16.94 -20.54
C SER A 89 14.94 -16.19 -21.13
N ALA A 90 15.19 -14.95 -20.70
CA ALA A 90 16.33 -14.15 -21.12
C ALA A 90 17.67 -14.84 -20.78
N LYS A 91 17.79 -15.46 -19.59
CA LYS A 91 18.98 -16.25 -19.24
C LYS A 91 19.14 -17.46 -20.16
N ARG A 92 18.05 -18.15 -20.50
CA ARG A 92 18.08 -19.34 -21.37
C ARG A 92 18.34 -19.04 -22.85
N PHE A 93 18.10 -17.81 -23.31
CA PHE A 93 18.58 -17.37 -24.62
C PHE A 93 20.11 -17.28 -24.68
N ILE A 94 20.76 -16.94 -23.55
CA ILE A 94 22.22 -16.82 -23.46
C ILE A 94 22.87 -18.17 -23.13
N TYR A 95 22.30 -18.91 -22.18
CA TYR A 95 22.75 -20.22 -21.72
C TYR A 95 21.62 -21.25 -21.91
N PRO A 96 21.51 -21.86 -23.11
CA PRO A 96 20.45 -22.83 -23.39
C PRO A 96 20.47 -24.00 -22.42
N VAL A 97 19.30 -24.33 -21.88
CA VAL A 97 19.07 -25.50 -21.03
C VAL A 97 18.35 -26.55 -21.86
N GLU A 98 18.73 -27.81 -21.69
CA GLU A 98 18.08 -28.93 -22.37
C GLU A 98 16.70 -29.20 -21.76
N VAL A 99 15.67 -29.18 -22.61
CA VAL A 99 14.28 -29.43 -22.26
C VAL A 99 13.91 -30.85 -22.65
N HIS A 100 13.44 -31.64 -21.67
CA HIS A 100 12.97 -33.01 -21.93
C HIS A 100 11.59 -33.00 -22.56
N TRP A 101 11.57 -32.95 -23.90
CA TRP A 101 10.36 -32.81 -24.71
C TRP A 101 9.33 -33.92 -24.46
N GLN A 102 9.72 -35.14 -24.05
CA GLN A 102 8.77 -36.23 -23.80
C GLN A 102 7.85 -35.90 -22.62
N ILE A 103 8.43 -35.47 -21.50
CA ILE A 103 7.69 -35.08 -20.29
C ILE A 103 6.88 -33.83 -20.60
N MET A 104 7.49 -32.87 -21.29
CA MET A 104 6.83 -31.62 -21.66
C MET A 104 5.57 -31.86 -22.51
N LEU A 105 5.68 -32.66 -23.58
CA LEU A 105 4.57 -32.95 -24.49
C LEU A 105 3.45 -33.71 -23.78
N MET A 106 3.79 -34.71 -22.95
CA MET A 106 2.80 -35.51 -22.21
C MET A 106 1.97 -34.62 -21.28
N VAL A 107 2.63 -33.74 -20.52
CA VAL A 107 1.98 -32.85 -19.57
C VAL A 107 1.19 -31.76 -20.30
N ALA A 108 1.75 -31.16 -21.35
CA ALA A 108 1.07 -30.13 -22.15
C ALA A 108 -0.19 -30.67 -22.84
N LEU A 109 -0.17 -31.91 -23.35
CA LEU A 109 -1.35 -32.57 -23.91
C LEU A 109 -2.42 -32.84 -22.84
N LEU A 110 -2.01 -33.23 -21.64
CA LEU A 110 -2.94 -33.46 -20.53
C LEU A 110 -3.62 -32.16 -20.11
N GLY A 111 -2.86 -31.06 -19.98
CA GLY A 111 -3.38 -29.72 -19.71
C GLY A 111 -4.32 -29.24 -20.81
N LEU A 112 -3.93 -29.42 -22.08
CA LEU A 112 -4.75 -29.06 -23.24
C LEU A 112 -6.09 -29.81 -23.23
N VAL A 113 -6.10 -31.13 -22.97
CA VAL A 113 -7.33 -31.92 -22.88
C VAL A 113 -8.21 -31.46 -21.73
N ALA A 114 -7.63 -31.11 -20.58
CA ALA A 114 -8.36 -30.57 -19.44
C ALA A 114 -9.05 -29.24 -19.79
N ASN A 115 -8.31 -28.30 -20.38
CA ASN A 115 -8.83 -26.99 -20.77
C ASN A 115 -9.90 -27.08 -21.87
N VAL A 116 -9.72 -27.97 -22.86
CA VAL A 116 -10.76 -28.23 -23.88
C VAL A 116 -12.01 -28.82 -23.25
N THR A 117 -11.86 -29.73 -22.28
CA THR A 117 -13.01 -30.33 -21.57
C THR A 117 -13.80 -29.27 -20.82
N VAL A 118 -13.11 -28.38 -20.10
CA VAL A 118 -13.73 -27.24 -19.39
C VAL A 118 -14.44 -26.32 -20.38
N LEU A 119 -13.81 -25.99 -21.51
CA LEU A 119 -14.41 -25.16 -22.55
C LEU A 119 -15.71 -25.78 -23.09
N VAL A 120 -15.71 -27.07 -23.43
CA VAL A 120 -16.91 -27.77 -23.93
C VAL A 120 -18.03 -27.80 -22.89
N ILE A 121 -17.70 -28.02 -21.62
CA ILE A 121 -18.68 -28.00 -20.52
C ILE A 121 -19.30 -26.61 -20.37
N LEU A 122 -18.49 -25.54 -20.45
CA LEU A 122 -18.96 -24.17 -20.34
C LEU A 122 -19.81 -23.76 -21.55
N TYR A 123 -19.37 -24.10 -22.76
CA TYR A 123 -20.08 -23.74 -23.99
C TYR A 123 -21.45 -24.42 -24.09
N ARG A 124 -21.57 -25.66 -23.59
CA ARG A 124 -22.87 -26.38 -23.52
C ARG A 124 -23.85 -25.79 -22.51
N LYS A 125 -23.41 -24.95 -21.58
CA LYS A 125 -24.28 -24.26 -20.63
C LYS A 125 -24.58 -22.84 -21.13
N ASN A 126 -25.75 -22.66 -21.77
CA ASN A 126 -26.41 -21.38 -22.12
C ASN A 126 -25.56 -20.24 -22.74
N GLU A 127 -25.67 -20.08 -24.06
CA GLU A 127 -24.99 -19.04 -24.87
C GLU A 127 -25.35 -17.58 -24.54
N HIS A 128 -26.39 -17.32 -23.76
CA HIS A 128 -26.92 -15.96 -23.52
C HIS A 128 -26.44 -15.28 -22.22
N ASN A 129 -25.60 -15.93 -21.41
CA ASN A 129 -25.12 -15.32 -20.16
C ASN A 129 -23.75 -14.64 -20.37
N LEU A 130 -23.67 -13.33 -20.11
CA LEU A 130 -22.41 -12.56 -20.21
C LEU A 130 -21.31 -13.13 -19.30
N ASN A 131 -21.66 -13.73 -18.16
CA ASN A 131 -20.69 -14.39 -17.28
C ASN A 131 -20.05 -15.62 -17.94
N ILE A 132 -20.79 -16.30 -18.83
CA ILE A 132 -20.30 -17.48 -19.56
C ILE A 132 -19.38 -17.05 -20.69
N LYS A 133 -19.67 -15.93 -21.38
CA LYS A 133 -18.75 -15.34 -22.35
C LYS A 133 -17.40 -14.97 -21.72
N SER A 134 -17.43 -14.38 -20.52
CA SER A 134 -16.21 -14.05 -19.78
C SER A 134 -15.42 -15.31 -19.40
N ALA A 135 -16.10 -16.37 -18.94
CA ALA A 135 -15.46 -17.64 -18.60
C ALA A 135 -14.85 -18.33 -19.84
N VAL A 136 -15.53 -18.28 -20.99
CA VAL A 136 -15.03 -18.83 -22.26
C VAL A 136 -13.78 -18.08 -22.73
N LEU A 137 -13.78 -16.74 -22.67
CA LEU A 137 -12.61 -15.93 -23.04
C LEU A 137 -11.39 -16.22 -22.15
N HIS A 138 -11.62 -16.51 -20.87
CA HIS A 138 -10.56 -16.91 -19.95
C HIS A 138 -9.96 -18.27 -20.33
N VAL A 139 -10.80 -19.29 -20.51
CA VAL A 139 -10.35 -20.65 -20.90
C VAL A 139 -9.68 -20.66 -22.27
N LEU A 140 -10.08 -19.77 -23.19
CA LEU A 140 -9.38 -19.58 -24.47
C LEU A 140 -7.95 -19.05 -24.28
N GLY A 141 -7.70 -18.26 -23.24
CA GLY A 141 -6.35 -17.84 -22.85
C GLY A 141 -5.48 -19.02 -22.41
N ASP A 142 -6.02 -19.86 -21.51
CA ASP A 142 -5.34 -21.06 -21.00
C ASP A 142 -5.06 -22.08 -22.11
N LEU A 143 -5.99 -22.21 -23.06
CA LEU A 143 -5.77 -23.04 -24.23
C LEU A 143 -4.60 -22.53 -25.07
N LEU A 144 -4.41 -21.22 -25.18
CA LEU A 144 -3.34 -20.65 -26.00
C LEU A 144 -1.96 -20.88 -25.37
N SER A 145 -1.84 -20.85 -24.04
CA SER A 145 -0.62 -21.22 -23.32
C SER A 145 -0.31 -22.72 -23.42
N SER A 146 -1.31 -23.59 -23.23
CA SER A 146 -1.11 -25.04 -23.40
C SER A 146 -0.73 -25.38 -24.85
N VAL A 147 -1.32 -24.72 -25.85
CA VAL A 147 -0.93 -24.86 -27.26
C VAL A 147 0.52 -24.41 -27.48
N ALA A 148 0.95 -23.31 -26.85
CA ALA A 148 2.35 -22.87 -26.94
C ALA A 148 3.31 -23.93 -26.39
N ALA A 149 2.98 -24.61 -25.29
CA ALA A 149 3.79 -25.72 -24.76
C ALA A 149 3.78 -26.95 -25.69
N VAL A 150 2.63 -27.32 -26.27
CA VAL A 150 2.57 -28.42 -27.27
C VAL A 150 3.42 -28.10 -28.50
N VAL A 151 3.30 -26.88 -29.06
CA VAL A 151 4.09 -26.46 -30.21
C VAL A 151 5.58 -26.45 -29.88
N SER A 152 5.98 -25.92 -28.71
CA SER A 152 7.36 -25.93 -28.24
C SER A 152 7.95 -27.34 -28.21
N SER A 153 7.25 -28.28 -27.56
CA SER A 153 7.71 -29.66 -27.43
C SER A 153 7.81 -30.40 -28.77
N ILE A 154 6.88 -30.19 -29.71
CA ILE A 154 6.95 -30.76 -31.06
C ILE A 154 8.16 -30.21 -31.83
N VAL A 155 8.40 -28.90 -31.75
CA VAL A 155 9.55 -28.28 -32.43
C VAL A 155 10.87 -28.81 -31.85
N ILE A 156 10.98 -28.94 -30.53
CA ILE A 156 12.17 -29.53 -29.87
C ILE A 156 12.34 -30.98 -30.28
N MET A 157 11.26 -31.77 -30.34
CA MET A 157 11.30 -33.17 -30.78
C MET A 157 11.84 -33.32 -32.20
N LEU A 158 11.41 -32.47 -33.14
CA LEU A 158 11.78 -32.59 -34.55
C LEU A 158 13.16 -32.00 -34.87
N SER A 159 13.55 -30.92 -34.20
CA SER A 159 14.73 -30.13 -34.57
C SER A 159 15.82 -30.05 -33.51
N GLY A 160 15.53 -30.44 -32.27
CA GLY A 160 16.41 -30.21 -31.11
C GLY A 160 16.54 -28.74 -30.70
N TRP A 161 15.74 -27.83 -31.28
CA TRP A 161 15.87 -26.38 -31.07
C TRP A 161 15.32 -25.93 -29.70
N GLN A 162 16.16 -26.04 -28.67
CA GLN A 162 15.80 -25.75 -27.27
C GLN A 162 15.31 -24.32 -27.01
N ILE A 163 15.69 -23.36 -27.87
CA ILE A 163 15.35 -21.93 -27.72
C ILE A 163 13.86 -21.66 -27.97
N VAL A 164 13.14 -22.58 -28.61
CA VAL A 164 11.68 -22.40 -28.83
C VAL A 164 10.90 -22.35 -27.52
N ASP A 165 11.35 -23.05 -26.46
CA ASP A 165 10.72 -23.03 -25.13
C ASP A 165 10.77 -21.65 -24.47
N PRO A 166 11.94 -20.99 -24.28
CA PRO A 166 11.98 -19.63 -23.74
C PRO A 166 11.30 -18.61 -24.67
N LEU A 167 11.31 -18.81 -25.99
CA LEU A 167 10.58 -17.94 -26.92
C LEU A 167 9.06 -17.99 -26.69
N LEU A 168 8.48 -19.19 -26.63
CA LEU A 168 7.05 -19.37 -26.41
C LEU A 168 6.64 -19.08 -24.97
N SER A 169 7.57 -19.20 -24.01
CA SER A 169 7.39 -18.76 -22.62
C SER A 169 7.27 -17.23 -22.51
N VAL A 170 8.09 -16.48 -23.27
CA VAL A 170 7.97 -15.01 -23.36
C VAL A 170 6.62 -14.62 -23.96
N PHE A 171 6.18 -15.31 -25.01
CA PHE A 171 4.86 -15.09 -25.59
C PHE A 171 3.73 -15.31 -24.56
N ALA A 172 3.73 -16.43 -23.85
CA ALA A 172 2.77 -16.71 -22.78
C ALA A 172 2.82 -15.64 -21.67
N SER A 173 4.03 -15.23 -21.26
CA SER A 173 4.23 -14.18 -20.25
C SER A 173 3.66 -12.83 -20.67
N ILE A 174 3.75 -12.45 -21.95
CA ILE A 174 3.15 -11.22 -22.47
C ILE A 174 1.62 -11.27 -22.36
N MET A 175 1.02 -12.41 -22.69
CA MET A 175 -0.43 -12.59 -22.53
C MET A 175 -0.86 -12.47 -21.06
N MET A 176 -0.14 -13.14 -20.16
CA MET A 176 -0.35 -13.05 -18.71
C MET A 176 -0.23 -11.60 -18.24
N PHE A 177 0.80 -10.88 -18.69
CA PHE A 177 1.03 -9.47 -18.34
C PHE A 177 -0.13 -8.57 -18.80
N CYS A 178 -0.63 -8.74 -20.03
CA CYS A 178 -1.78 -7.98 -20.51
C CYS A 178 -3.05 -8.25 -19.69
N SER A 179 -3.27 -9.50 -19.27
CA SER A 179 -4.39 -9.87 -18.40
C SER A 179 -4.23 -9.24 -17.00
N ALA A 180 -3.05 -9.40 -16.40
CA ALA A 180 -2.68 -8.83 -15.12
C ALA A 180 -2.88 -7.32 -15.07
N PHE A 181 -2.44 -6.61 -16.12
CA PHE A 181 -2.59 -5.16 -16.22
C PHE A 181 -4.04 -4.71 -16.18
N LYS A 182 -4.93 -5.38 -16.90
CA LYS A 182 -6.37 -5.07 -16.88
C LYS A 182 -6.96 -5.29 -15.49
N ILE A 183 -6.60 -6.39 -14.82
CA ILE A 183 -7.08 -6.71 -13.47
C ILE A 183 -6.61 -5.68 -12.45
N VAL A 184 -5.30 -5.37 -12.43
CA VAL A 184 -4.71 -4.40 -11.48
C VAL A 184 -5.24 -3.00 -11.73
N LYS A 185 -5.39 -2.58 -13.00
CA LYS A 185 -5.98 -1.29 -13.35
C LYS A 185 -7.42 -1.17 -12.84
N SER A 186 -8.27 -2.15 -13.15
CA SER A 186 -9.69 -2.13 -12.77
C SER A 186 -9.89 -2.20 -11.26
N SER A 187 -9.22 -3.13 -10.58
CA SER A 187 -9.31 -3.27 -9.12
C SER A 187 -8.66 -2.09 -8.38
N GLY A 188 -7.54 -1.58 -8.88
CA GLY A 188 -6.88 -0.38 -8.35
C GLY A 188 -7.76 0.87 -8.46
N ASN A 189 -8.47 1.04 -9.59
CA ASN A 189 -9.44 2.12 -9.75
C ASN A 189 -10.53 2.07 -8.67
N ILE A 190 -11.04 0.88 -8.34
CA ILE A 190 -12.05 0.72 -7.28
C ILE A 190 -11.46 1.03 -5.88
N LEU A 191 -10.23 0.56 -5.60
CA LEU A 191 -9.57 0.82 -4.32
C LEU A 191 -9.26 2.32 -4.11
N LEU A 192 -9.01 3.05 -5.20
CA LEU A 192 -8.79 4.49 -5.22
C LEU A 192 -10.09 5.30 -5.29
N GLU A 193 -11.25 4.66 -5.11
CA GLU A 193 -12.57 5.30 -5.18
C GLU A 193 -12.85 5.98 -6.52
N GLY A 194 -12.26 5.46 -7.59
CA GLY A 194 -12.49 5.91 -8.94
C GLY A 194 -13.90 5.59 -9.43
N LYS A 195 -14.40 6.44 -10.33
CA LYS A 195 -15.68 6.21 -11.00
C LYS A 195 -15.60 4.95 -11.88
N PRO A 196 -16.71 4.21 -12.05
CA PRO A 196 -16.74 3.10 -12.99
C PRO A 196 -16.57 3.60 -14.43
N GLU A 197 -15.91 2.80 -15.28
CA GLU A 197 -15.52 3.20 -16.64
C GLU A 197 -16.73 3.44 -17.57
N ASN A 198 -17.86 2.80 -17.28
CA ASN A 198 -19.08 2.84 -18.09
C ASN A 198 -20.06 3.98 -17.73
N ILE A 199 -19.74 4.84 -16.74
CA ILE A 199 -20.62 5.94 -16.34
C ILE A 199 -19.91 7.28 -16.56
N ASP A 200 -20.52 8.14 -17.38
CA ASP A 200 -20.12 9.53 -17.53
C ASP A 200 -20.90 10.41 -16.54
N ILE A 201 -20.16 11.22 -15.76
CA ILE A 201 -20.74 12.12 -14.77
C ILE A 201 -21.50 13.26 -15.46
N GLU A 202 -21.03 13.74 -16.61
CA GLU A 202 -21.70 14.82 -17.33
C GLU A 202 -23.02 14.32 -17.92
N GLU A 203 -23.05 13.10 -18.47
CA GLU A 203 -24.30 12.49 -18.94
C GLU A 203 -25.32 12.29 -17.80
N VAL A 204 -24.86 11.94 -16.60
CA VAL A 204 -25.72 11.84 -15.41
C VAL A 204 -26.36 13.20 -15.09
N LYS A 205 -25.56 14.27 -15.05
CA LYS A 205 -26.06 15.63 -14.77
C LYS A 205 -27.08 16.08 -15.82
N ASP A 206 -26.74 15.94 -17.09
CA ASP A 206 -27.60 16.33 -18.21
C ASP A 206 -28.92 15.57 -18.18
N SER A 207 -28.87 14.27 -17.85
CA SER A 207 -30.07 13.45 -17.72
C SER A 207 -30.95 13.90 -16.55
N ILE A 208 -30.39 14.29 -15.41
CA ILE A 208 -31.18 14.82 -14.27
C ILE A 208 -31.84 16.14 -14.67
N LEU A 209 -31.07 17.08 -15.21
CA LEU A 209 -31.56 18.42 -15.60
C LEU A 209 -32.65 18.34 -16.67
N SER A 210 -32.53 17.42 -17.62
CA SER A 210 -33.49 17.28 -18.72
C SER A 210 -34.78 16.57 -18.31
N ASN A 211 -34.73 15.63 -17.36
CA ASN A 211 -35.90 14.81 -17.00
C ASN A 211 -36.64 15.30 -15.75
N ILE A 212 -36.03 16.18 -14.94
CA ILE A 212 -36.59 16.62 -13.66
C ILE A 212 -36.62 18.14 -13.60
N PRO A 213 -37.71 18.79 -14.07
CA PRO A 213 -37.80 20.26 -14.18
C PRO A 213 -37.63 21.04 -12.87
N ALA A 214 -37.83 20.37 -11.73
CA ALA A 214 -37.65 20.98 -10.41
C ALA A 214 -36.18 21.23 -10.05
N VAL A 215 -35.24 20.59 -10.76
CA VAL A 215 -33.79 20.73 -10.55
C VAL A 215 -33.23 21.79 -11.49
N ILE A 216 -32.49 22.75 -10.93
CA ILE A 216 -31.86 23.83 -11.71
C ILE A 216 -30.34 23.68 -11.85
N ASP A 217 -29.70 22.90 -10.99
CA ASP A 217 -28.27 22.62 -11.03
C ASP A 217 -27.93 21.34 -10.26
N VAL A 218 -26.86 20.65 -10.67
CA VAL A 218 -26.30 19.46 -10.02
C VAL A 218 -24.80 19.62 -9.88
N HIS A 219 -24.31 19.65 -8.65
CA HIS A 219 -22.89 19.87 -8.34
C HIS A 219 -22.39 18.96 -7.23
N HIS A 220 -21.08 19.03 -6.94
CA HIS A 220 -20.42 18.20 -5.92
C HIS A 220 -20.74 16.70 -6.04
N VAL A 221 -20.73 16.21 -7.29
CA VAL A 221 -21.01 14.81 -7.62
C VAL A 221 -19.75 14.00 -7.35
N HIS A 222 -19.84 13.03 -6.44
CA HIS A 222 -18.83 12.00 -6.25
C HIS A 222 -19.44 10.66 -6.61
N LEU A 223 -18.76 9.93 -7.49
CA LEU A 223 -19.19 8.62 -7.97
C LEU A 223 -18.02 7.66 -7.82
N TRP A 224 -18.24 6.59 -7.08
CA TRP A 224 -17.26 5.52 -6.90
C TRP A 224 -17.94 4.16 -6.97
N SER A 225 -17.17 3.09 -6.85
CA SER A 225 -17.70 1.72 -6.82
C SER A 225 -17.21 0.98 -5.58
N LEU A 226 -18.05 0.09 -5.01
CA LEU A 226 -17.58 -0.88 -3.99
C LEU A 226 -17.05 -2.15 -4.64
N THR A 227 -17.64 -2.54 -5.77
CA THR A 227 -17.26 -3.64 -6.66
C THR A 227 -17.65 -3.26 -8.09
N ASN A 228 -17.27 -4.05 -9.10
CA ASN A 228 -17.64 -3.79 -10.51
C ASN A 228 -19.14 -3.59 -10.75
N ASN A 229 -20.00 -4.14 -9.89
CA ASN A 229 -21.46 -4.13 -10.07
C ASN A 229 -22.19 -3.32 -9.00
N TYR A 230 -21.47 -2.56 -8.17
CA TYR A 230 -22.08 -1.80 -7.08
C TYR A 230 -21.54 -0.36 -7.02
N PRO A 231 -21.97 0.49 -7.97
CA PRO A 231 -21.66 1.91 -7.95
C PRO A 231 -22.43 2.64 -6.83
N ILE A 232 -21.78 3.61 -6.22
CA ILE A 232 -22.33 4.50 -5.19
C ILE A 232 -22.10 5.94 -5.62
N MET A 233 -23.10 6.78 -5.36
CA MET A 233 -23.04 8.19 -5.71
C MET A 233 -23.45 9.09 -4.55
N THR A 234 -22.74 10.20 -4.37
CA THR A 234 -23.19 11.34 -3.57
C THR A 234 -23.26 12.57 -4.47
N MET A 235 -24.27 13.41 -4.27
CA MET A 235 -24.42 14.62 -5.07
C MET A 235 -25.19 15.71 -4.33
N HIS A 236 -25.02 16.93 -4.80
CA HIS A 236 -25.82 18.07 -4.39
C HIS A 236 -26.73 18.48 -5.55
N VAL A 237 -28.00 18.69 -5.24
CA VAL A 237 -29.04 19.06 -6.19
C VAL A 237 -29.62 20.40 -5.77
N LYS A 238 -29.63 21.36 -6.68
CA LYS A 238 -30.15 22.70 -6.43
C LYS A 238 -31.58 22.82 -6.93
N VAL A 239 -32.44 23.37 -6.09
CA VAL A 239 -33.84 23.68 -6.41
C VAL A 239 -34.09 25.19 -6.27
N PRO A 240 -35.03 25.77 -7.05
CA PRO A 240 -35.23 27.21 -7.12
C PRO A 240 -35.79 27.79 -5.82
N THR A 241 -36.66 27.06 -5.12
CA THR A 241 -37.28 27.47 -3.86
C THR A 241 -37.19 26.36 -2.82
N PRO A 242 -37.11 26.69 -1.52
CA PRO A 242 -37.19 25.72 -0.45
C PRO A 242 -38.43 24.82 -0.59
N LEU A 243 -38.21 23.51 -0.48
CA LEU A 243 -39.30 22.53 -0.45
C LEU A 243 -39.90 22.54 0.96
N ILE A 244 -41.05 23.18 1.11
CA ILE A 244 -41.70 23.41 2.41
C ILE A 244 -42.42 22.14 2.91
N SER A 245 -42.87 21.26 2.00
CA SER A 245 -43.54 20.00 2.35
C SER A 245 -42.59 18.81 2.26
N ASN A 246 -42.68 17.90 3.24
CA ASN A 246 -41.96 16.63 3.26
C ASN A 246 -42.33 15.74 2.05
N GLU A 247 -43.54 15.89 1.52
CA GLU A 247 -44.03 15.18 0.35
C GLU A 247 -43.30 15.60 -0.93
N ALA A 248 -43.16 16.92 -1.16
CA ALA A 248 -42.42 17.42 -2.32
C ALA A 248 -40.93 17.07 -2.25
N HIS A 249 -40.35 17.10 -1.05
CA HIS A 249 -38.98 16.64 -0.80
C HIS A 249 -38.80 15.17 -1.16
N SER A 250 -39.68 14.30 -0.64
CA SER A 250 -39.61 12.86 -0.87
C SER A 250 -39.85 12.50 -2.34
N ALA A 251 -40.81 13.15 -3.00
CA ALA A 251 -41.12 12.93 -4.41
C ALA A 251 -39.93 13.26 -5.33
N LEU A 252 -39.20 14.35 -5.04
CA LEU A 252 -38.00 14.72 -5.80
C LEU A 252 -36.89 13.67 -5.63
N LEU A 253 -36.59 13.27 -4.39
CA LEU A 253 -35.59 12.23 -4.11
C LEU A 253 -35.92 10.91 -4.79
N ILE A 254 -37.17 10.46 -4.74
CA ILE A 254 -37.63 9.23 -5.39
C ILE A 254 -37.44 9.33 -6.90
N SER A 255 -37.80 10.47 -7.51
CA SER A 255 -37.68 10.69 -8.95
C SER A 255 -36.23 10.62 -9.43
N ILE A 256 -35.31 11.28 -8.70
CA ILE A 256 -33.87 11.25 -9.01
C ILE A 256 -33.31 9.84 -8.81
N LYS A 257 -33.58 9.21 -7.67
CA LYS A 257 -33.09 7.84 -7.38
C LYS A 257 -33.59 6.83 -8.40
N LYS A 258 -34.86 6.93 -8.82
CA LYS A 258 -35.44 6.06 -9.85
C LYS A 258 -34.72 6.23 -11.19
N LEU A 259 -34.53 7.47 -11.64
CA LEU A 259 -33.80 7.78 -12.88
C LEU A 259 -32.38 7.21 -12.85
N LEU A 260 -31.65 7.42 -11.76
CA LEU A 260 -30.26 6.95 -11.60
C LEU A 260 -30.17 5.43 -11.59
N ASN A 261 -31.10 4.75 -10.93
CA ASN A 261 -31.14 3.30 -10.88
C ASN A 261 -31.52 2.69 -12.25
N GLU A 262 -32.56 3.22 -12.90
CA GLU A 262 -33.08 2.66 -14.16
C GLU A 262 -32.17 2.94 -15.36
N LYS A 263 -31.62 4.16 -15.48
CA LYS A 263 -30.80 4.55 -16.63
C LYS A 263 -29.32 4.22 -16.46
N PHE A 264 -28.77 4.42 -15.25
CA PHE A 264 -27.34 4.32 -15.01
C PHE A 264 -26.96 3.14 -14.10
N GLY A 265 -27.93 2.39 -13.57
CA GLY A 265 -27.66 1.24 -12.70
C GLY A 265 -27.02 1.63 -11.37
N ILE A 266 -27.35 2.81 -10.82
CA ILE A 266 -26.81 3.30 -9.54
C ILE A 266 -27.84 3.09 -8.42
N PRO A 267 -27.75 2.00 -7.63
CA PRO A 267 -28.77 1.66 -6.65
C PRO A 267 -28.64 2.46 -5.34
N HIS A 268 -27.43 2.91 -4.99
CA HIS A 268 -27.16 3.59 -3.72
C HIS A 268 -26.72 5.03 -3.95
N VAL A 269 -27.61 5.97 -3.62
CA VAL A 269 -27.40 7.41 -3.85
C VAL A 269 -27.78 8.22 -2.62
N THR A 270 -26.87 9.10 -2.18
CA THR A 270 -27.14 10.14 -1.18
C THR A 270 -27.21 11.48 -1.88
N ILE A 271 -28.32 12.20 -1.68
CA ILE A 271 -28.61 13.46 -2.37
C ILE A 271 -28.81 14.53 -1.31
N GLU A 272 -28.01 15.58 -1.36
CA GLU A 272 -28.21 16.79 -0.57
C GLU A 272 -28.96 17.82 -1.40
N ILE A 273 -30.06 18.36 -0.87
CA ILE A 273 -30.87 19.36 -1.56
C ILE A 273 -30.50 20.76 -1.07
N THR A 274 -30.11 21.64 -2.00
CA THR A 274 -29.70 23.01 -1.72
C THR A 274 -30.66 24.02 -2.36
N THR A 275 -30.87 25.16 -1.71
CA THR A 275 -31.80 26.21 -2.17
C THR A 275 -31.11 27.57 -2.21
N GLY A 276 -31.33 28.36 -3.26
CA GLY A 276 -30.85 29.74 -3.35
C GLY A 276 -29.31 29.91 -3.43
N SER A 277 -28.85 31.16 -3.40
CA SER A 277 -27.43 31.56 -3.51
C SER A 277 -26.66 31.34 -2.20
N ILE A 278 -26.69 30.15 -1.62
CA ILE A 278 -25.82 29.86 -0.47
C ILE A 278 -24.43 29.55 -1.01
N ALA A 279 -23.65 30.62 -1.21
CA ALA A 279 -22.20 30.56 -1.30
C ALA A 279 -21.63 30.28 0.09
N LEU A 280 -21.79 29.07 0.60
CA LEU A 280 -20.97 28.57 1.70
C LEU A 280 -20.10 27.41 1.21
N HIS A 281 -19.27 27.70 0.21
CA HIS A 281 -18.11 26.88 -0.05
C HIS A 281 -17.07 27.12 1.06
N ILE A 282 -17.18 26.38 2.16
CA ILE A 282 -16.01 26.07 3.00
C ILE A 282 -15.26 24.92 2.30
N LEU A 283 -14.70 25.20 1.12
CA LEU A 283 -13.71 24.34 0.49
C LEU A 283 -12.55 25.23 0.04
N PRO A 284 -11.30 24.91 0.38
CA PRO A 284 -10.15 25.66 -0.10
C PRO A 284 -10.14 25.61 -1.63
N ARG A 285 -10.26 26.79 -2.25
CA ARG A 285 -10.18 26.98 -3.68
C ARG A 285 -8.78 26.55 -4.15
N ARG A 286 -8.73 25.49 -4.97
CA ARG A 286 -7.56 24.81 -5.60
C ARG A 286 -7.07 23.54 -4.89
N VAL A 287 -7.76 22.43 -5.10
CA VAL A 287 -7.12 21.16 -5.46
C VAL A 287 -7.97 20.54 -6.58
N LEU A 288 -7.33 19.84 -7.52
CA LEU A 288 -7.90 19.17 -8.71
C LEU A 288 -7.78 19.95 -10.04
N MET A 289 -6.55 20.30 -10.38
CA MET A 289 -6.01 19.79 -11.65
C MET A 289 -4.99 18.71 -11.27
N TYR A 290 -5.46 17.51 -10.91
CA TYR A 290 -4.55 16.37 -10.90
C TYR A 290 -4.33 16.00 -12.37
N LYS A 291 -3.14 16.35 -12.85
CA LYS A 291 -2.56 15.85 -14.09
C LYS A 291 -2.89 14.35 -14.12
N ARG A 292 -3.53 13.86 -15.20
CA ARG A 292 -3.63 12.42 -15.49
C ARG A 292 -2.24 11.82 -15.28
N TYR A 293 -1.97 11.25 -14.11
CA TYR A 293 -1.04 10.14 -14.04
C TYR A 293 -1.74 9.09 -14.87
N THR A 294 -1.19 8.83 -16.05
CA THR A 294 -1.65 7.74 -16.89
C THR A 294 -1.77 6.52 -15.99
N ASP A 295 -2.92 5.84 -16.01
CA ASP A 295 -3.23 4.67 -15.16
C ASP A 295 -2.06 3.68 -15.05
N VAL A 296 -1.24 3.64 -16.10
CA VAL A 296 0.03 2.91 -16.23
C VAL A 296 1.04 3.24 -15.11
N GLY A 297 1.25 4.50 -14.73
CA GLY A 297 2.29 4.91 -13.78
C GLY A 297 2.03 4.47 -12.33
N CYS A 298 0.78 4.55 -11.87
CA CYS A 298 0.41 4.06 -10.54
C CYS A 298 0.43 2.52 -10.48
N VAL A 299 -0.05 1.85 -11.53
CA VAL A 299 0.02 0.39 -11.65
C VAL A 299 1.49 -0.06 -11.64
N LEU A 300 2.36 0.59 -12.43
CA LEU A 300 3.79 0.30 -12.47
C LEU A 300 4.45 0.51 -11.10
N ALA A 301 4.12 1.59 -10.37
CA ALA A 301 4.67 1.85 -9.05
C ALA A 301 4.26 0.79 -8.01
N VAL A 302 3.01 0.33 -8.02
CA VAL A 302 2.56 -0.73 -7.11
C VAL A 302 3.13 -2.09 -7.51
N CYS A 303 3.20 -2.40 -8.80
CA CYS A 303 3.89 -3.58 -9.30
C CYS A 303 5.37 -3.56 -8.89
N LEU A 304 6.07 -2.44 -9.04
CA LEU A 304 7.47 -2.29 -8.62
C LEU A 304 7.63 -2.46 -7.11
N ALA A 305 6.76 -1.86 -6.29
CA ALA A 305 6.78 -2.02 -4.84
C ALA A 305 6.54 -3.48 -4.40
N PHE A 306 5.66 -4.20 -5.10
CA PHE A 306 5.37 -5.60 -4.82
C PHE A 306 6.44 -6.54 -5.38
N ILE A 307 7.04 -6.24 -6.53
CA ILE A 307 8.24 -6.92 -7.04
C ILE A 307 9.40 -6.71 -6.08
N SER A 308 9.57 -5.53 -5.48
CA SER A 308 10.52 -5.32 -4.40
C SER A 308 10.19 -6.20 -3.19
N LEU A 309 8.90 -6.30 -2.82
CA LEU A 309 8.42 -7.15 -1.71
C LEU A 309 8.60 -8.66 -1.96
N VAL A 310 8.45 -9.13 -3.21
CA VAL A 310 8.65 -10.54 -3.59
C VAL A 310 10.13 -10.83 -3.89
N SER A 311 10.91 -9.87 -4.37
CA SER A 311 12.37 -9.98 -4.44
C SER A 311 12.98 -10.09 -3.03
N LEU A 312 12.35 -9.45 -2.04
CA LEU A 312 12.60 -9.65 -0.61
C LEU A 312 12.20 -11.07 -0.12
N GLY A 313 11.36 -11.81 -0.85
CA GLY A 313 10.92 -13.16 -0.52
C GLY A 313 11.53 -14.30 -1.35
N GLY A 314 12.22 -13.99 -2.46
CA GLY A 314 12.72 -14.96 -3.45
C GLY A 314 14.24 -15.00 -3.64
N PHE A 315 14.99 -14.12 -2.99
CA PHE A 315 16.42 -14.37 -2.83
C PHE A 315 16.61 -15.32 -1.67
N THR A 316 17.36 -16.40 -1.89
CA THR A 316 18.08 -17.08 -0.83
C THR A 316 18.83 -16.01 -0.04
N THR A 317 18.21 -15.52 1.04
CA THR A 317 18.95 -14.82 2.06
C THR A 317 19.90 -15.86 2.57
N ARG A 318 21.14 -15.80 2.08
CA ARG A 318 22.27 -16.03 2.97
C ARG A 318 21.88 -15.26 4.23
N PHE A 319 21.51 -16.00 5.27
CA PHE A 319 21.63 -15.50 6.61
C PHE A 319 23.13 -15.26 6.77
N GLU A 320 23.61 -14.12 6.27
CA GLU A 320 24.62 -13.40 7.01
C GLU A 320 23.90 -13.06 8.30
N THR A 321 24.06 -13.95 9.28
CA THR A 321 24.03 -13.56 10.68
C THR A 321 24.95 -12.36 10.77
N CYS A 322 24.41 -11.15 10.64
CA CYS A 322 25.16 -9.93 10.85
C CYS A 322 25.76 -10.05 12.25
N SER A 323 27.09 -10.04 12.33
CA SER A 323 27.82 -9.95 13.59
C SER A 323 27.29 -8.84 14.51
N ASN A 324 26.66 -7.81 13.93
CA ASN A 324 26.24 -6.62 14.64
C ASN A 324 24.78 -6.67 15.16
N HIS A 325 23.98 -7.71 14.85
CA HIS A 325 22.59 -7.78 15.33
C HIS A 325 22.51 -7.82 16.86
N GLN A 326 23.36 -8.65 17.47
CA GLN A 326 23.40 -8.80 18.92
C GLN A 326 23.99 -7.56 19.62
N GLU A 327 24.95 -6.89 18.98
CA GLU A 327 25.53 -5.63 19.47
C GLU A 327 24.52 -4.47 19.44
N ILE A 328 23.72 -4.36 18.38
CA ILE A 328 22.69 -3.31 18.23
C ILE A 328 21.54 -3.52 19.22
N CYS A 329 21.06 -4.76 19.37
CA CYS A 329 20.08 -5.10 20.39
C CYS A 329 20.62 -4.80 21.80
N GLY A 330 21.86 -5.21 22.08
CA GLY A 330 22.54 -4.92 23.34
C GLY A 330 22.72 -3.42 23.61
N PHE A 331 23.02 -2.62 22.59
CA PHE A 331 23.12 -1.17 22.69
C PHE A 331 21.80 -0.53 23.15
N ILE A 332 20.69 -0.87 22.48
CA ILE A 332 19.35 -0.34 22.81
C ILE A 332 18.87 -0.82 24.18
N GLU A 333 19.14 -2.08 24.55
CA GLU A 333 18.83 -2.61 25.89
C GLU A 333 19.67 -1.97 27.00
N SER A 334 20.96 -1.70 26.74
CA SER A 334 21.83 -0.97 27.68
C SER A 334 21.33 0.46 27.90
N LEU A 335 20.83 1.10 26.84
CA LEU A 335 20.31 2.46 26.89
C LEU A 335 19.06 2.51 27.78
N LYS A 336 18.11 1.58 27.55
CA LYS A 336 16.92 1.43 28.40
C LYS A 336 17.29 1.21 29.86
N THR A 337 18.22 0.30 30.13
CA THR A 337 18.61 -0.07 31.51
C THR A 337 19.24 1.11 32.24
N ARG A 338 20.14 1.84 31.57
CA ARG A 338 20.75 3.07 32.11
C ARG A 338 19.70 4.14 32.41
N VAL A 339 18.83 4.46 31.44
CA VAL A 339 17.75 5.44 31.62
C VAL A 339 16.83 5.05 32.76
N TYR A 340 16.38 3.79 32.82
CA TYR A 340 15.55 3.29 33.92
C TYR A 340 16.25 3.47 35.27
N SER A 341 17.52 3.08 35.38
CA SER A 341 18.29 3.18 36.63
C SER A 341 18.44 4.64 37.11
N ILE A 342 18.66 5.57 36.19
CA ILE A 342 18.86 6.99 36.49
C ILE A 342 17.53 7.60 36.95
N VAL A 343 16.46 7.38 36.18
CA VAL A 343 15.14 7.94 36.49
C VAL A 343 14.54 7.31 37.76
N SER A 344 14.83 6.03 38.04
CA SER A 344 14.35 5.34 39.25
C SER A 344 15.00 5.85 40.54
N LYS A 345 16.23 6.38 40.48
CA LYS A 345 16.94 6.90 41.66
C LYS A 345 16.40 8.26 42.12
N GLY A 346 15.81 9.03 41.21
CA GLY A 346 15.30 10.39 41.49
C GLY A 346 16.42 11.37 41.91
N GLY A 347 16.04 12.60 42.25
CA GLY A 347 16.96 13.64 42.74
C GLY A 347 17.36 14.69 41.69
N GLU A 348 18.12 15.70 42.14
CA GLU A 348 18.51 16.88 41.34
C GLU A 348 19.53 16.56 40.22
N THR A 349 20.23 15.43 40.32
CA THR A 349 21.29 15.02 39.36
C THR A 349 20.78 14.18 38.18
N VAL A 350 19.48 13.87 38.14
CA VAL A 350 18.88 13.00 37.10
C VAL A 350 19.08 13.57 35.70
N ASP A 351 18.84 14.87 35.53
CA ASP A 351 18.93 15.49 34.20
C ASP A 351 20.39 15.54 33.71
N THR A 352 21.36 15.79 34.59
CA THR A 352 22.81 15.73 34.28
C THR A 352 23.24 14.32 33.87
N LEU A 353 22.77 13.27 34.55
CA LEU A 353 23.07 11.88 34.19
C LEU A 353 22.39 11.46 32.88
N LEU A 354 21.18 11.97 32.59
CA LEU A 354 20.52 11.74 31.31
C LEU A 354 21.20 12.48 30.15
N GLU A 355 21.81 13.65 30.41
CA GLU A 355 22.64 14.35 29.43
C GLU A 355 23.83 13.51 28.99
N GLU A 356 24.53 12.85 29.92
CA GLU A 356 25.64 11.94 29.59
C GLU A 356 25.18 10.77 28.71
N VAL A 357 24.01 10.20 29.03
CA VAL A 357 23.42 9.11 28.24
C VAL A 357 23.08 9.57 26.82
N VAL A 358 22.45 10.75 26.69
CA VAL A 358 22.08 11.31 25.39
C VAL A 358 23.32 11.67 24.56
N ASN A 359 24.31 12.33 25.14
CA ASN A 359 25.55 12.69 24.45
C ASN A 359 26.34 11.44 24.02
N GLY A 360 26.24 10.35 24.78
CA GLY A 360 26.87 9.09 24.44
C GLY A 360 26.14 8.31 23.33
N ALA A 361 24.85 8.59 23.10
CA ALA A 361 23.97 7.79 22.26
C ALA A 361 23.47 8.50 20.99
N LEU A 362 23.47 9.84 20.91
CA LEU A 362 22.93 10.61 19.78
C LEU A 362 24.03 11.26 18.94
N ASP A 363 23.96 11.12 17.61
CA ASP A 363 24.81 11.88 16.68
C ASP A 363 24.24 13.29 16.46
N LEU A 364 24.50 14.19 17.40
CA LEU A 364 24.00 15.57 17.35
C LEU A 364 24.50 16.33 16.11
N ASN A 365 25.71 16.00 15.62
CA ASN A 365 26.26 16.61 14.41
C ASN A 365 25.47 16.18 13.17
N GLY A 366 25.23 14.88 13.03
CA GLY A 366 24.40 14.32 11.95
C GLY A 366 22.98 14.87 11.97
N ILE A 367 22.36 14.94 13.15
CA ILE A 367 21.00 15.47 13.34
C ILE A 367 20.91 16.96 12.96
N ALA A 368 21.87 17.78 13.39
CA ALA A 368 21.92 19.20 13.05
C ALA A 368 22.14 19.43 11.55
N LYS A 369 23.05 18.67 10.94
CA LYS A 369 23.29 18.71 9.50
C LYS A 369 22.06 18.32 8.69
N PHE A 370 21.35 17.27 9.12
CA PHE A 370 20.11 16.86 8.49
C PHE A 370 19.02 17.94 8.61
N ALA A 371 18.87 18.53 9.81
CA ALA A 371 17.89 19.57 10.07
C ALA A 371 18.08 20.82 9.19
N MET A 372 19.33 21.22 8.92
CA MET A 372 19.63 22.33 8.00
C MET A 372 19.41 21.98 6.51
N GLY A 373 19.39 20.70 6.16
CA GLY A 373 19.15 20.26 4.78
C GLY A 373 20.09 20.90 3.75
N SER A 374 19.52 21.51 2.71
CA SER A 374 20.30 22.20 1.65
C SER A 374 21.06 23.42 2.15
N HIS A 375 20.56 24.09 3.21
CA HIS A 375 21.19 25.28 3.79
C HIS A 375 22.53 24.98 4.45
N TRP A 376 22.82 23.70 4.76
CA TRP A 376 24.13 23.30 5.26
C TRP A 376 25.25 23.66 4.28
N LYS A 377 25.02 23.51 2.97
CA LYS A 377 26.02 23.78 1.93
C LYS A 377 26.32 25.28 1.82
N THR A 378 25.33 26.13 2.03
CA THR A 378 25.43 27.59 1.92
C THR A 378 25.90 28.25 3.22
N ALA A 379 25.78 27.58 4.36
CA ALA A 379 26.28 28.05 5.65
C ALA A 379 27.82 28.09 5.69
N ASN A 380 28.38 29.16 6.26
CA ASN A 380 29.82 29.25 6.49
C ASN A 380 30.26 28.36 7.69
N PRO A 381 31.56 28.06 7.87
CA PRO A 381 32.03 27.18 8.94
C PRO A 381 31.60 27.61 10.35
N LEU A 382 31.63 28.91 10.64
CA LEU A 382 31.23 29.47 11.93
C LEU A 382 29.72 29.29 12.20
N GLN A 383 28.88 29.49 11.18
CA GLN A 383 27.44 29.26 11.26
C GLN A 383 27.11 27.79 11.49
N ARG A 384 27.82 26.87 10.83
CA ARG A 384 27.64 25.42 11.05
C ARG A 384 27.98 25.04 12.49
N GLU A 385 29.11 25.52 13.01
CA GLU A 385 29.54 25.26 14.38
C GLU A 385 28.54 25.81 15.41
N ARG A 386 28.13 27.09 15.24
CA ARG A 386 27.14 27.72 16.13
C ARG A 386 25.77 27.04 16.06
N PHE A 387 25.31 26.66 14.87
CA PHE A 387 24.03 25.96 14.72
C PHE A 387 24.06 24.57 15.37
N VAL A 388 25.13 23.78 15.14
CA VAL A 388 25.33 22.50 15.81
C VAL A 388 25.30 22.66 17.33
N GLY A 389 25.98 23.66 17.88
CA GLY A 389 26.02 23.91 19.32
C GLY A 389 24.66 24.29 19.92
N THR A 390 23.91 25.16 19.24
CA THR A 390 22.62 25.71 19.72
C THR A 390 21.47 24.74 19.49
N TYR A 391 21.31 24.23 18.27
CA TYR A 391 20.28 23.25 17.94
C TYR A 391 20.55 21.89 18.61
N GLY A 392 21.82 21.49 18.73
CA GLY A 392 22.23 20.29 19.46
C GLY A 392 21.83 20.33 20.94
N ARG A 393 21.93 21.50 21.59
CA ARG A 393 21.46 21.71 22.97
C ARG A 393 19.92 21.63 23.06
N TYR A 394 19.22 22.22 22.10
CA TYR A 394 17.76 22.19 22.04
C TYR A 394 17.24 20.75 21.89
N ILE A 395 17.73 20.01 20.89
CA ILE A 395 17.26 18.66 20.59
C ILE A 395 17.61 17.68 21.72
N ARG A 396 18.76 17.87 22.38
CA ARG A 396 19.12 17.13 23.60
C ARG A 396 18.04 17.28 24.67
N GLY A 397 17.58 18.50 24.96
CA GLY A 397 16.51 18.76 25.92
C GLY A 397 15.19 18.08 25.56
N VAL A 398 14.86 18.03 24.26
CA VAL A 398 13.69 17.30 23.75
C VAL A 398 13.80 15.79 24.03
N TYR A 399 14.95 15.18 23.70
CA TYR A 399 15.17 13.76 23.92
C TYR A 399 15.21 13.36 25.41
N ILE A 400 15.87 14.14 26.26
CA ILE A 400 15.89 13.88 27.72
C ILE A 400 14.48 13.84 28.29
N ARG A 401 13.63 14.78 27.88
CA ARG A 401 12.23 14.85 28.32
C ARG A 401 11.43 13.63 27.87
N GLN A 402 11.61 13.20 26.62
CA GLN A 402 10.96 11.99 26.10
C GLN A 402 11.44 10.73 26.83
N LEU A 403 12.75 10.59 27.07
CA LEU A 403 13.32 9.48 27.84
C LEU A 403 12.74 9.43 29.25
N ARG A 404 12.59 10.57 29.92
CA ARG A 404 11.98 10.65 31.26
C ARG A 404 10.50 10.26 31.27
N MET A 405 9.71 10.70 30.29
CA MET A 405 8.29 10.31 30.19
C MET A 405 8.11 8.80 29.93
N HIS A 406 9.04 8.19 29.21
CA HIS A 406 8.92 6.80 28.79
C HIS A 406 9.79 5.81 29.59
N ALA A 407 10.57 6.26 30.57
CA ALA A 407 11.51 5.43 31.33
C ALA A 407 10.88 4.19 32.00
N PHE A 408 9.61 4.29 32.42
CA PHE A 408 8.89 3.22 33.12
C PHE A 408 8.07 2.30 32.20
N HIS A 409 8.13 2.48 30.87
CA HIS A 409 7.42 1.62 29.92
C HIS A 409 8.16 0.30 29.69
N VAL A 410 7.40 -0.78 29.48
CA VAL A 410 7.96 -2.07 29.10
C VAL A 410 8.37 -1.98 27.63
N MET A 411 9.69 -1.91 27.42
CA MET A 411 10.31 -1.92 26.10
C MET A 411 10.58 -3.34 25.62
N ARG A 412 10.10 -3.67 24.41
CA ARG A 412 10.41 -4.92 23.70
C ARG A 412 10.88 -4.61 22.28
N ILE A 413 12.06 -5.12 21.90
CA ILE A 413 12.56 -5.03 20.52
C ILE A 413 11.73 -5.98 19.66
N MET A 414 11.20 -5.48 18.55
CA MET A 414 10.38 -6.25 17.61
C MET A 414 11.19 -6.73 16.41
N SER A 415 12.09 -5.89 15.89
CA SER A 415 12.91 -6.20 14.72
C SER A 415 14.11 -5.27 14.61
N VAL A 416 15.22 -5.76 14.05
CA VAL A 416 16.35 -4.95 13.59
C VAL A 416 16.54 -5.24 12.11
N ARG A 417 16.62 -4.21 11.26
CA ARG A 417 16.85 -4.36 9.82
C ARG A 417 17.86 -3.32 9.34
N LEU A 418 18.73 -3.71 8.40
CA LEU A 418 19.55 -2.75 7.66
C LEU A 418 18.65 -1.99 6.67
N VAL A 419 18.86 -0.68 6.57
CA VAL A 419 18.15 0.23 5.68
C VAL A 419 19.11 0.63 4.55
N ASP A 420 18.56 0.96 3.37
CA ASP A 420 19.32 1.26 2.15
C ASP A 420 20.32 2.43 2.31
N ASP A 421 20.14 3.28 3.32
CA ASP A 421 21.03 4.39 3.68
C ASP A 421 22.25 3.96 4.54
N GLY A 422 22.40 2.65 4.78
CA GLY A 422 23.47 2.08 5.59
C GLY A 422 23.23 2.13 7.10
N THR A 423 22.04 2.55 7.54
CA THR A 423 21.66 2.57 8.97
C THR A 423 20.88 1.32 9.37
N TYR A 424 20.83 1.02 10.67
CA TYR A 424 20.03 -0.04 11.23
C TYR A 424 18.74 0.52 11.84
N ALA A 425 17.59 0.14 11.29
CA ALA A 425 16.29 0.45 11.85
C ALA A 425 15.91 -0.58 12.93
N VAL A 426 15.89 -0.15 14.18
CA VAL A 426 15.50 -0.93 15.36
C VAL A 426 14.09 -0.55 15.77
N ARG A 427 13.14 -1.47 15.55
CA ARG A 427 11.73 -1.25 15.89
C ARG A 427 11.45 -1.76 17.30
N VAL A 428 10.86 -0.90 18.13
CA VAL A 428 10.68 -1.08 19.56
C VAL A 428 9.24 -0.80 19.94
N ARG A 429 8.65 -1.68 20.76
CA ARG A 429 7.33 -1.48 21.36
C ARG A 429 7.49 -1.04 22.81
N LEU A 430 6.88 0.09 23.16
CA LEU A 430 6.77 0.59 24.53
C LEU A 430 5.33 0.42 25.00
N ALA A 431 5.10 -0.41 26.02
CA ALA A 431 3.77 -0.60 26.61
C ALA A 431 3.74 -0.09 28.05
N ARG A 432 2.61 0.51 28.47
CA ARG A 432 2.42 0.91 29.87
C ARG A 432 2.21 -0.35 30.73
N ARG A 433 2.88 -0.42 31.88
CA ARG A 433 2.80 -1.58 32.78
C ARG A 433 1.35 -1.77 33.25
N GLY A 434 0.73 -2.90 32.90
CA GLY A 434 -0.66 -3.24 33.26
C GLY A 434 -1.73 -2.97 32.19
N TYR A 435 -1.38 -2.39 31.04
CA TYR A 435 -2.29 -2.16 29.91
C TYR A 435 -1.69 -2.75 28.64
N SER A 436 -2.29 -3.82 28.08
CA SER A 436 -1.77 -4.50 26.87
C SER A 436 -2.06 -3.75 25.57
N ASP A 437 -3.13 -2.96 25.55
CA ASP A 437 -3.69 -2.37 24.33
C ASP A 437 -3.23 -0.93 24.09
N ASP A 438 -2.58 -0.30 25.08
CA ASP A 438 -1.99 1.03 24.97
C ASP A 438 -0.46 0.92 24.85
N PHE A 439 0.03 1.01 23.60
CA PHE A 439 1.45 0.92 23.29
C PHE A 439 1.87 1.90 22.20
N ILE A 440 3.10 2.40 22.32
CA ILE A 440 3.74 3.26 21.33
C ILE A 440 4.79 2.45 20.60
N VAL A 441 4.86 2.56 19.27
CA VAL A 441 5.92 1.95 18.47
C VAL A 441 6.93 3.01 18.12
N ILE A 442 8.20 2.75 18.44
CA ILE A 442 9.33 3.63 18.12
C ILE A 442 10.29 2.89 17.19
N GLU A 443 10.70 3.52 16.10
CA GLU A 443 11.76 3.02 15.22
C GLU A 443 13.00 3.91 15.36
N PHE A 444 14.08 3.36 15.93
CA PHE A 444 15.38 4.03 16.05
C PHE A 444 16.23 3.72 14.81
N HIS A 445 16.89 4.73 14.26
CA HIS A 445 17.85 4.56 13.16
C HIS A 445 19.25 4.68 13.75
N VAL A 446 20.03 3.60 13.72
CA VAL A 446 21.34 3.48 14.36
C VAL A 446 22.43 3.42 13.30
N VAL A 447 23.45 4.26 13.42
CA VAL A 447 24.62 4.30 12.54
C VAL A 447 25.75 3.50 13.18
N ASP A 448 26.48 2.75 12.36
CA ASP A 448 27.69 2.02 12.74
C ASP A 448 28.91 2.64 12.03
N GLY A 449 29.56 3.59 12.71
CA GLY A 449 30.73 4.34 12.22
C GLY A 449 31.97 4.18 13.10
N GLY A 450 32.07 3.07 13.85
CA GLY A 450 33.10 2.81 14.88
C GLY A 450 32.61 2.96 16.33
N LYS A 451 31.46 3.64 16.53
CA LYS A 451 30.67 3.65 17.77
C LYS A 451 29.20 3.74 17.38
N LEU A 452 28.35 2.89 17.97
CA LEU A 452 26.90 2.90 17.71
C LEU A 452 26.27 4.20 18.21
N GLY A 453 25.49 4.85 17.33
CA GLY A 453 24.78 6.09 17.65
C GLY A 453 23.43 6.19 16.94
N ILE A 454 22.43 6.78 17.60
CA ILE A 454 21.09 7.03 17.08
C ILE A 454 21.13 8.33 16.27
N CYS A 455 20.68 8.28 15.02
CA CYS A 455 20.62 9.42 14.12
C CYS A 455 19.18 9.89 13.83
N ASP A 456 18.17 9.03 13.98
CA ASP A 456 16.76 9.39 13.88
C ASP A 456 15.88 8.49 14.76
N MET A 457 14.68 8.98 15.07
CA MET A 457 13.63 8.27 15.78
C MET A 457 12.27 8.55 15.16
N LYS A 458 11.52 7.51 14.78
CA LYS A 458 10.15 7.61 14.26
C LYS A 458 9.14 7.10 15.29
N ILE A 459 8.07 7.85 15.52
CA ILE A 459 6.99 7.47 16.44
C ILE A 459 5.76 7.01 15.63
N ASN A 460 5.18 5.88 16.02
CA ASN A 460 3.97 5.27 15.45
C ASN A 460 3.99 5.11 13.93
N ASN A 461 5.16 4.87 13.32
CA ASN A 461 5.33 4.69 11.87
C ASN A 461 4.98 5.89 10.96
N PHE A 462 4.61 7.06 11.49
CA PHE A 462 4.12 8.17 10.64
C PHE A 462 5.00 9.41 10.64
N ILE A 463 5.75 9.69 11.71
CA ILE A 463 6.43 10.98 11.86
C ILE A 463 7.89 10.74 12.25
N SER A 464 8.81 11.00 11.32
CA SER A 464 10.24 11.12 11.63
C SER A 464 10.45 12.40 12.41
N THR A 465 11.08 12.28 13.57
CA THR A 465 11.42 13.43 14.41
C THR A 465 12.40 14.32 13.65
N ALA A 466 13.40 13.72 12.98
CA ALA A 466 14.34 14.46 12.16
C ALA A 466 13.65 15.22 11.00
N ILE A 467 12.67 14.62 10.31
CA ILE A 467 11.94 15.28 9.20
C ILE A 467 11.05 16.42 9.72
N THR A 468 10.36 16.20 10.84
CA THR A 468 9.50 17.24 11.45
C THR A 468 10.32 18.43 11.89
N GLN A 469 11.45 18.17 12.55
CA GLN A 469 12.37 19.22 12.98
C GLN A 469 13.05 19.90 11.79
N ARG A 470 13.38 19.17 10.72
CA ARG A 470 13.87 19.74 9.47
C ARG A 470 12.87 20.71 8.83
N SER A 471 11.58 20.39 8.83
CA SER A 471 10.54 21.30 8.33
C SER A 471 10.49 22.59 9.15
N ILE A 472 10.56 22.48 10.49
CA ILE A 472 10.58 23.63 11.39
C ILE A 472 11.83 24.49 11.15
N VAL A 473 13.01 23.86 11.05
CA VAL A 473 14.27 24.55 10.79
C VAL A 473 14.26 25.23 9.42
N ASP A 474 13.75 24.57 8.38
CA ASP A 474 13.64 25.15 7.04
C ASP A 474 12.71 26.37 7.01
N ASP A 475 11.58 26.33 7.70
CA ASP A 475 10.66 27.46 7.80
C ASP A 475 11.28 28.65 8.56
N ILE A 476 12.03 28.39 9.63
CA ILE A 476 12.73 29.43 10.39
C ILE A 476 13.85 30.05 9.54
N ILE A 477 14.65 29.23 8.84
CA ILE A 477 15.73 29.71 7.98
C ILE A 477 15.16 30.53 6.81
N LYS A 478 14.06 30.11 6.18
CA LYS A 478 13.41 30.89 5.11
C LYS A 478 12.91 32.24 5.60
N LYS A 479 12.45 32.31 6.86
CA LYS A 479 11.86 33.53 7.43
C LYS A 479 12.89 34.50 8.01
N TYR A 480 13.97 34.00 8.59
CA TYR A 480 14.91 34.79 9.39
C TYR A 480 16.39 34.59 9.01
N GLY A 481 16.69 33.76 8.00
CA GLY A 481 18.05 33.38 7.65
C GLY A 481 18.69 32.39 8.64
N ILE A 482 19.91 31.95 8.33
CA ILE A 482 20.66 30.97 9.15
C ILE A 482 20.96 31.56 10.54
N ASP A 483 21.40 32.81 10.62
CA ASP A 483 21.69 33.47 11.89
C ASP A 483 20.42 33.68 12.73
N GLY A 484 19.28 33.96 12.09
CA GLY A 484 17.99 34.02 12.77
C GLY A 484 17.53 32.67 13.33
N ALA A 485 17.84 31.56 12.65
CA ALA A 485 17.61 30.23 13.19
C ALA A 485 18.51 29.90 14.38
N ILE A 486 19.77 30.32 14.36
CA ILE A 486 20.69 30.18 15.50
C ILE A 486 20.14 30.95 16.70
N SER A 487 19.78 32.24 16.52
CA SER A 487 19.21 33.05 17.60
C SER A 487 17.88 32.51 18.11
N HIS A 488 17.05 31.93 17.24
CA HIS A 488 15.81 31.27 17.66
C HIS A 488 16.09 30.12 18.63
N PHE A 489 17.03 29.23 18.32
CA PHE A 489 17.37 28.12 19.22
C PHE A 489 18.16 28.57 20.44
N GLU A 490 18.95 29.66 20.39
CA GLU A 490 19.53 30.29 21.58
C GLU A 490 18.42 30.72 22.56
N ILE A 491 17.38 31.41 22.07
CA ILE A 491 16.22 31.83 22.88
C ILE A 491 15.44 30.62 23.42
N GLU A 492 15.19 29.60 22.60
CA GLU A 492 14.48 28.40 23.07
C GLU A 492 15.27 27.62 24.14
N ASN A 493 16.60 27.62 24.06
CA ASN A 493 17.45 27.07 25.10
C ASN A 493 17.42 27.91 26.39
N GLU A 494 17.30 29.24 26.28
CA GLU A 494 17.18 30.16 27.43
C GLU A 494 15.80 30.12 28.10
N LYS A 495 14.73 29.82 27.34
CA LYS A 495 13.38 29.56 27.88
C LYS A 495 13.26 28.21 28.59
N ALA A 496 14.25 27.34 28.43
CA ALA A 496 14.23 25.99 28.95
C ALA A 496 14.87 25.77 30.35
N PRO A 497 14.75 26.66 31.37
CA PRO A 497 14.82 26.24 32.76
C PRO A 497 13.39 26.11 33.30
N MET A 498 12.91 24.88 33.48
CA MET A 498 11.66 24.50 34.17
C MET A 498 10.34 25.22 33.75
N ASN A 499 9.34 24.43 33.34
CA ASN A 499 7.93 24.81 33.14
C ASN A 499 7.60 25.76 31.97
N SER A 500 7.32 25.20 30.78
CA SER A 500 6.08 25.44 30.00
C SER A 500 6.25 25.06 28.51
N ILE A 501 5.61 23.96 28.09
CA ILE A 501 4.77 23.96 26.88
C ILE A 501 3.51 23.18 27.27
N GLY A 502 2.59 23.90 27.91
CA GLY A 502 1.19 23.55 27.89
C GLY A 502 0.66 23.91 26.50
N GLY A 503 0.34 22.88 25.72
CA GLY A 503 -0.20 23.03 24.37
C GLY A 503 -1.09 21.87 23.94
N LEU A 504 -1.62 21.09 24.88
CA LEU A 504 -2.74 20.17 24.72
C LEU A 504 -3.47 20.12 26.08
N ARG A 505 -4.39 21.06 26.32
CA ARG A 505 -5.35 20.94 27.43
C ARG A 505 -6.44 19.95 26.99
N PRO A 506 -6.80 18.93 27.79
CA PRO A 506 -8.06 18.23 27.62
C PRO A 506 -9.19 19.23 27.88
N GLN A 507 -10.23 19.18 27.04
CA GLN A 507 -11.49 19.84 27.36
C GLN A 507 -12.00 19.31 28.71
N THR A 508 -12.48 20.25 29.51
CA THR A 508 -13.18 20.07 30.77
C THR A 508 -14.30 19.04 30.64
N ALA A 509 -14.19 17.91 31.36
CA ALA A 509 -15.37 17.17 31.81
C ALA A 509 -15.78 17.78 33.15
N GLY A 510 -16.97 18.38 33.17
CA GLY A 510 -17.54 19.04 34.33
C GLY A 510 -17.76 18.07 35.49
N ALA A 511 -17.50 18.57 36.68
CA ALA A 511 -18.14 18.05 37.89
C ALA A 511 -19.63 18.40 37.83
N THR A 512 -20.48 17.38 37.87
CA THR A 512 -21.86 17.49 38.38
C THR A 512 -22.16 16.25 39.20
N SER A 513 -22.34 16.51 40.50
CA SER A 513 -23.00 15.74 41.58
C SER A 513 -22.60 14.29 41.80
#